data_AF-A0A7S0CZ61-F1
#
_entry.id   AF-A0A7S0CZ61-F1
#
_cell.length_a   1.000
_cell.length_b   1.000
_cell.length_c   1.000
_cell.angle_alpha   90.00
_cell.angle_beta   90.00
_cell.angle_gamma   90.00
#
_symmetry.space_group_name_H-M   'P 1'
#
loop_
_entity.id
_entity.type
_entity.pdbx_description
1 polymer ?
#
loop_
_entity_poly.entity_id
_entity_poly.type
_entity_poly.pdbx_seq_one_letter_code
_entity_poly.pdbx_strand_id
1 'polypeptide(L)'
;MFDMAFAVKKGLIAVPLNLIIACLVVAYWRGLWYILDARLFPEDLEKSGWTSIGMAFGCTSVLYLSHLALREANPGTGLSWRVIEALYVHAAAAASVFGWRGAWLLFDVYFYPSDLLASGVGCLTIGIVGLTLLTAMRSTVAPPMVAVYDGVPNKSIDYPELPWWIPLGRSKNQASSLSTEVKANGHMSKKSTESA
;
A
#
# COMPACT_ATOMS: atom_id res chain seq x y z
N MET A 1 24.63 -20.77 9.52
CA MET A 1 24.01 -20.25 10.76
C MET A 1 23.78 -18.76 10.56
N PHE A 2 22.77 -18.44 9.74
CA PHE A 2 22.36 -17.06 9.48
C PHE A 2 21.67 -16.51 10.73
N ASP A 3 21.92 -15.25 11.01
CA ASP A 3 21.91 -14.62 12.33
C ASP A 3 20.48 -14.45 12.90
N MET A 4 20.00 -15.48 13.61
CA MET A 4 18.69 -15.46 14.30
C MET A 4 18.56 -14.25 15.24
N ALA A 5 19.66 -13.81 15.86
CA ALA A 5 19.68 -12.65 16.74
C ALA A 5 19.43 -11.33 15.97
N PHE A 6 19.89 -11.22 14.72
CA PHE A 6 19.63 -10.08 13.86
C PHE A 6 18.16 -10.01 13.42
N ALA A 7 17.57 -11.16 13.07
CA ALA A 7 16.15 -11.25 12.70
C ALA A 7 15.24 -10.89 13.89
N VAL A 8 15.55 -11.40 15.09
CA VAL A 8 14.81 -11.11 16.33
C VAL A 8 14.89 -9.62 16.69
N LYS A 9 16.08 -9.00 16.59
CA LYS A 9 16.24 -7.55 16.85
C LYS A 9 15.47 -6.67 15.87
N LYS A 10 15.44 -7.02 14.58
CA LYS A 10 14.62 -6.32 13.58
C LYS A 10 13.14 -6.45 13.87
N GLY A 11 12.67 -7.66 14.21
CA GLY A 11 11.28 -7.89 14.60
C GLY A 11 10.87 -7.09 15.85
N LEU A 12 11.74 -7.01 16.86
CA LEU A 12 11.47 -6.30 18.11
C LEU A 12 11.23 -4.79 17.92
N ILE A 13 11.88 -4.17 16.91
CA ILE A 13 11.72 -2.75 16.59
C ILE A 13 10.57 -2.53 15.59
N ALA A 14 10.42 -3.42 14.61
CA ALA A 14 9.42 -3.27 13.55
C ALA A 14 7.98 -3.41 14.05
N VAL A 15 7.72 -4.31 14.99
CA VAL A 15 6.38 -4.53 15.56
C VAL A 15 5.80 -3.27 16.22
N PRO A 16 6.46 -2.64 17.22
CA PRO A 16 5.92 -1.43 17.85
C PRO A 16 5.81 -0.26 16.86
N LEU A 17 6.76 -0.11 15.93
CA LEU A 17 6.68 0.92 14.90
C LEU A 17 5.44 0.73 14.00
N ASN A 18 5.17 -0.49 13.54
CA ASN A 18 3.99 -0.79 12.73
C ASN A 18 2.69 -0.55 13.49
N LEU A 19 2.65 -0.83 14.80
CA LEU A 19 1.49 -0.51 15.63
C LEU A 19 1.27 1.00 15.75
N ILE A 20 2.34 1.77 15.97
CA ILE A 20 2.25 3.24 16.00
C ILE A 20 1.74 3.77 14.66
N ILE A 21 2.30 3.30 13.55
CA ILE A 21 1.85 3.68 12.20
C ILE A 21 0.37 3.33 12.02
N ALA A 22 -0.05 2.13 12.38
CA ALA A 22 -1.45 1.71 12.28
C ALA A 22 -2.37 2.63 13.10
N CYS A 23 -2.00 2.97 14.33
CA CYS A 23 -2.76 3.91 15.17
C CYS A 23 -2.85 5.30 14.53
N LEU A 24 -1.76 5.81 13.96
CA LEU A 24 -1.74 7.10 13.27
C LEU A 24 -2.62 7.11 12.02
N VAL A 25 -2.60 6.02 11.23
CA VAL A 25 -3.48 5.85 10.06
C VAL A 25 -4.95 5.85 10.48
N VAL A 26 -5.30 5.12 11.54
CA VAL A 26 -6.66 5.09 12.08
C VAL A 26 -7.07 6.49 12.57
N ALA A 27 -6.20 7.20 13.28
CA ALA A 27 -6.47 8.56 13.75
C ALA A 27 -6.72 9.53 12.58
N TYR A 28 -5.91 9.46 11.52
CA TYR A 28 -6.13 10.25 10.30
C TYR A 28 -7.50 9.93 9.66
N TRP A 29 -7.79 8.64 9.45
CA TRP A 29 -9.04 8.18 8.85
C TRP A 29 -10.25 8.65 9.65
N ARG A 30 -10.26 8.44 10.97
CA ARG A 30 -11.40 8.85 11.81
C ARG A 30 -11.50 10.37 11.94
N GLY A 31 -10.38 11.09 11.98
CA GLY A 31 -10.38 12.55 11.99
C GLY A 31 -11.06 13.14 10.76
N LEU A 32 -10.66 12.70 9.56
CA LEU A 32 -11.27 13.17 8.33
C LEU A 32 -12.74 12.76 8.24
N TRP A 33 -13.07 11.54 8.64
CA TRP A 33 -14.45 11.05 8.64
C TRP A 33 -15.36 11.91 9.53
N TYR A 34 -14.94 12.25 10.75
CA TYR A 34 -15.76 13.09 11.65
C TYR A 34 -15.87 14.54 11.19
N ILE A 35 -14.85 15.08 10.52
CA ILE A 35 -14.98 16.39 9.87
C ILE A 35 -16.09 16.34 8.82
N LEU A 36 -16.17 15.27 8.03
CA LEU A 36 -17.21 15.10 7.02
C LEU A 36 -18.58 14.86 7.64
N ASP A 37 -18.69 14.05 8.69
CA ASP A 37 -19.96 13.86 9.41
C ASP A 37 -20.51 15.18 9.94
N ALA A 38 -19.64 16.06 10.44
CA ALA A 38 -20.05 17.37 10.94
C ALA A 38 -20.38 18.40 9.85
N ARG A 39 -19.90 18.21 8.60
CA ARG A 39 -19.95 19.25 7.56
C ARG A 39 -20.74 18.87 6.31
N LEU A 40 -20.81 17.59 5.97
CA LEU A 40 -21.40 17.11 4.73
C LEU A 40 -22.78 16.55 5.00
N PHE A 41 -23.82 17.39 4.85
CA PHE A 41 -25.22 17.01 5.02
C PHE A 41 -25.48 16.18 6.30
N PRO A 42 -25.22 16.73 7.51
CA PRO A 42 -25.31 15.97 8.76
C PRO A 42 -26.70 15.37 9.02
N GLU A 43 -27.75 16.03 8.53
CA GLU A 43 -29.15 15.60 8.74
C GLU A 43 -29.65 14.59 7.69
N ASP A 44 -28.90 14.36 6.61
CA ASP A 44 -29.35 13.57 5.46
C ASP A 44 -28.25 12.58 5.05
N LEU A 45 -28.29 11.38 5.65
CA LEU A 45 -27.30 10.33 5.44
C LEU A 45 -27.24 9.85 3.98
N GLU A 46 -28.38 9.85 3.28
CA GLU A 46 -28.45 9.44 1.87
C GLU A 46 -27.71 10.43 0.97
N LYS A 47 -28.01 11.73 1.10
CA LYS A 47 -27.30 12.78 0.35
C LYS A 47 -25.83 12.85 0.75
N SER A 48 -25.52 12.69 2.05
CA SER A 48 -24.14 12.66 2.54
C SER A 48 -23.36 11.49 1.95
N GLY A 49 -23.97 10.31 1.88
CA GLY A 49 -23.40 9.10 1.30
C GLY A 49 -23.09 9.27 -0.18
N TRP A 50 -24.08 9.66 -0.99
CA TRP A 50 -23.90 9.87 -2.42
C TRP A 50 -22.91 10.98 -2.75
N THR A 51 -22.93 12.08 -2.00
CA THR A 51 -21.96 13.17 -2.20
C THR A 51 -20.55 12.71 -1.87
N SER A 52 -20.36 11.89 -0.82
CA SER A 52 -19.06 11.32 -0.48
C SER A 52 -18.54 10.40 -1.59
N ILE A 53 -19.40 9.56 -2.15
CA ILE A 53 -19.06 8.73 -3.32
C ILE A 53 -18.67 9.59 -4.52
N GLY A 54 -19.45 10.65 -4.80
CA GLY A 54 -19.15 11.60 -5.88
C GLY A 54 -17.78 12.27 -5.70
N MET A 55 -17.46 12.72 -4.49
CA MET A 55 -16.15 13.28 -4.14
C MET A 55 -15.03 12.25 -4.32
N ALA A 56 -15.26 11.00 -3.92
CA ALA A 56 -14.29 9.92 -4.06
C ALA A 56 -13.92 9.66 -5.52
N PHE A 57 -14.93 9.50 -6.38
CA PHE A 57 -14.72 9.30 -7.82
C PHE A 57 -14.09 10.54 -8.47
N GLY A 58 -14.52 11.75 -8.10
CA GLY A 58 -13.94 12.99 -8.59
C GLY A 58 -12.44 13.11 -8.24
N CYS A 59 -12.09 12.95 -6.96
CA CYS A 59 -10.69 12.98 -6.52
C CYS A 59 -9.86 11.87 -7.15
N THR A 60 -10.39 10.64 -7.23
CA THR A 60 -9.67 9.51 -7.84
C THR A 60 -9.43 9.74 -9.33
N SER A 61 -10.39 10.31 -10.05
CA SER A 61 -10.24 10.66 -11.47
C SER A 61 -9.15 11.70 -11.67
N VAL A 62 -9.12 12.75 -10.84
CA VAL A 62 -8.05 13.76 -10.87
C VAL A 62 -6.69 13.12 -10.58
N LEU A 63 -6.59 12.29 -9.54
CA LEU A 63 -5.34 11.61 -9.18
C LEU A 63 -4.85 10.66 -10.28
N TYR A 64 -5.77 9.98 -10.97
CA TYR A 64 -5.45 9.13 -12.10
C TYR A 64 -4.90 9.97 -13.28
N LEU A 65 -5.57 11.07 -13.63
CA LEU A 65 -5.07 11.99 -14.66
C LEU A 65 -3.72 12.60 -14.29
N SER A 66 -3.52 12.99 -13.03
CA SER A 66 -2.23 13.46 -12.53
C SER A 66 -1.15 12.39 -12.64
N HIS A 67 -1.47 11.13 -12.31
CA HIS A 67 -0.54 10.02 -12.51
C HIS A 67 -0.17 9.85 -13.97
N LEU A 68 -1.14 9.90 -14.89
CA LEU A 68 -0.89 9.80 -16.32
C LEU A 68 -0.01 10.94 -16.86
N ALA A 69 -0.18 12.15 -16.34
CA ALA A 69 0.62 13.31 -16.74
C ALA A 69 2.06 13.25 -16.18
N LEU A 70 2.23 12.69 -14.98
CA LEU A 70 3.51 12.65 -14.28
C LEU A 70 4.29 11.35 -14.52
N ARG A 71 3.70 10.31 -15.11
CA ARG A 71 4.38 9.00 -15.30
C ARG A 71 5.65 9.09 -16.16
N GLU A 72 5.69 10.03 -17.10
CA GLU A 72 6.85 10.26 -17.99
C GLU A 72 7.78 11.36 -17.45
N ALA A 73 7.39 12.04 -16.36
CA ALA A 73 8.21 13.07 -15.76
C ALA A 73 9.39 12.40 -15.03
N ASN A 74 10.60 12.93 -15.22
CA ASN A 74 11.77 12.44 -14.49
C ASN A 74 11.60 12.79 -13.00
N PRO A 75 11.48 11.79 -12.08
CA PRO A 75 11.27 12.07 -10.67
C PRO A 75 12.47 12.83 -10.11
N GLY A 76 12.21 14.05 -9.60
CA GLY A 76 13.24 14.88 -9.01
C GLY A 76 13.60 14.38 -7.61
N THR A 77 14.86 14.53 -7.18
CA THR A 77 15.26 14.25 -5.78
C THR A 77 15.08 15.46 -4.85
N GLY A 78 14.64 16.59 -5.39
CA GLY A 78 14.47 17.85 -4.68
C GLY A 78 13.27 17.87 -3.72
N LEU A 79 13.29 18.82 -2.79
CA LEU A 79 12.21 19.02 -1.81
C LEU A 79 10.85 19.24 -2.47
N SER A 80 10.79 19.95 -3.59
CA SER A 80 9.55 20.19 -4.34
C SER A 80 8.88 18.89 -4.79
N TRP A 81 9.67 17.93 -5.30
CA TRP A 81 9.14 16.63 -5.73
C TRP A 81 8.60 15.83 -4.55
N ARG A 82 9.33 15.80 -3.42
CA ARG A 82 8.87 15.14 -2.19
C ARG A 82 7.57 15.73 -1.64
N VAL A 83 7.40 17.06 -1.74
CA VAL A 83 6.17 17.73 -1.36
C VAL A 83 5.03 17.33 -2.29
N ILE A 84 5.26 17.26 -3.60
CA ILE A 84 4.25 16.82 -4.57
C ILE A 84 3.82 15.37 -4.30
N GLU A 85 4.77 14.46 -4.09
CA GLU A 85 4.49 13.07 -3.74
C GLU A 85 3.69 12.97 -2.44
N ALA A 86 4.08 13.73 -1.40
CA ALA A 86 3.35 13.76 -0.15
C ALA A 86 1.90 14.23 -0.36
N LEU A 87 1.69 15.35 -1.06
CA LEU A 87 0.35 15.87 -1.35
C LEU A 87 -0.48 14.87 -2.15
N TYR A 88 0.10 14.21 -3.15
CA TYR A 88 -0.55 13.19 -3.94
C TYR A 88 -1.04 12.02 -3.08
N VAL A 89 -0.18 11.49 -2.20
CA VAL A 89 -0.52 10.38 -1.30
C VAL A 89 -1.59 10.80 -0.29
N HIS A 90 -1.52 12.01 0.26
CA HIS A 90 -2.55 12.53 1.17
C HIS A 90 -3.90 12.71 0.47
N ALA A 91 -3.91 13.19 -0.77
CA ALA A 91 -5.13 13.31 -1.57
C ALA A 91 -5.72 11.93 -1.91
N ALA A 92 -4.88 10.94 -2.22
CA ALA A 92 -5.32 9.55 -2.42
C ALA A 92 -5.91 8.94 -1.14
N ALA A 93 -5.27 9.18 0.01
CA ALA A 93 -5.80 8.75 1.29
C ALA A 93 -7.17 9.38 1.60
N ALA A 94 -7.33 10.68 1.34
CA ALA A 94 -8.61 11.37 1.51
C ALA A 94 -9.70 10.83 0.56
N ALA A 95 -9.37 10.63 -0.71
CA ALA A 95 -10.29 10.05 -1.70
C ALA A 95 -10.79 8.66 -1.28
N SER A 96 -9.89 7.84 -0.72
CA SER A 96 -10.25 6.54 -0.13
C SER A 96 -11.23 6.71 1.03
N VAL A 97 -10.99 7.65 1.96
CA VAL A 97 -11.91 7.91 3.08
C VAL A 97 -13.29 8.32 2.56
N PHE A 98 -13.37 9.20 1.55
CA PHE A 98 -14.65 9.59 0.94
C PHE A 98 -15.41 8.39 0.38
N GLY A 99 -14.71 7.51 -0.35
CA GLY A 99 -15.31 6.33 -0.98
C GLY A 99 -15.85 5.35 0.04
N TRP A 100 -15.04 5.01 1.05
CA TRP A 100 -15.46 4.10 2.10
C TRP A 100 -16.57 4.71 2.94
N ARG A 101 -16.42 5.94 3.44
CA ARG A 101 -17.48 6.62 4.19
C ARG A 101 -18.81 6.61 3.43
N GLY A 102 -18.78 6.98 2.15
CA GLY A 102 -19.97 6.96 1.31
C GLY A 102 -20.61 5.58 1.22
N ALA A 103 -19.80 4.53 0.99
CA ALA A 103 -20.30 3.16 0.89
C ALA A 103 -20.94 2.68 2.20
N TRP A 104 -20.30 2.94 3.35
CA TRP A 104 -20.84 2.60 4.67
C TRP A 104 -22.19 3.29 4.92
N LEU A 105 -22.29 4.60 4.67
CA LEU A 105 -23.54 5.34 4.83
C LEU A 105 -24.66 4.81 3.94
N LEU A 106 -24.35 4.46 2.69
CA LEU A 106 -25.35 3.93 1.77
C LEU A 106 -25.78 2.50 2.15
N PHE A 107 -24.89 1.69 2.72
CA PHE A 107 -25.27 0.40 3.31
C PHE A 107 -26.18 0.57 4.51
N ASP A 108 -25.90 1.53 5.39
CA ASP A 108 -26.75 1.82 6.54
C ASP A 108 -28.15 2.29 6.12
N VAL A 109 -28.27 3.02 5.00
CA VAL A 109 -29.55 3.52 4.48
C VAL A 109 -30.34 2.44 3.72
N TYR A 110 -29.69 1.65 2.86
CA TYR A 110 -30.39 0.77 1.93
C TYR A 110 -30.36 -0.71 2.31
N PHE A 111 -29.40 -1.18 3.11
CA PHE A 111 -29.15 -2.60 3.33
C PHE A 111 -29.66 -3.08 4.69
N TYR A 112 -30.89 -3.57 4.71
CA TYR A 112 -31.59 -4.06 5.92
C TYR A 112 -31.46 -3.09 7.11
N PRO A 113 -31.92 -1.82 6.98
CA PRO A 113 -31.68 -0.78 7.98
C PRO A 113 -32.29 -1.09 9.36
N SER A 114 -33.32 -1.93 9.42
CA SER A 114 -34.01 -2.32 10.65
C SER A 114 -33.44 -3.58 11.32
N ASP A 115 -32.64 -4.39 10.62
CA ASP A 115 -32.10 -5.66 11.13
C ASP A 115 -30.59 -5.72 10.89
N LEU A 116 -29.85 -5.31 11.93
CA LEU A 116 -28.39 -5.25 11.90
C LEU A 116 -27.74 -6.64 11.72
N LEU A 117 -28.38 -7.70 12.23
CA LEU A 117 -27.84 -9.05 12.09
C LEU A 117 -27.98 -9.54 10.65
N ALA A 118 -29.16 -9.37 10.05
CA ALA A 118 -29.39 -9.70 8.65
C ALA A 118 -28.49 -8.87 7.73
N SER A 119 -28.34 -7.57 8.00
CA SER A 119 -27.43 -6.69 7.26
C SER A 119 -25.97 -7.19 7.33
N GLY A 120 -25.46 -7.44 8.53
CA GLY A 120 -24.09 -7.90 8.74
C GLY A 120 -23.80 -9.26 8.08
N VAL A 121 -24.71 -10.23 8.23
CA VAL A 121 -24.57 -11.55 7.61
C VAL A 121 -24.64 -11.46 6.08
N GLY A 122 -25.55 -10.64 5.54
CA GLY A 122 -25.67 -10.39 4.10
C GLY A 122 -24.39 -9.79 3.52
N CYS A 123 -23.89 -8.70 4.11
CA CYS A 123 -22.65 -8.05 3.69
C CYS A 123 -21.45 -8.99 3.74
N LEU A 124 -21.31 -9.79 4.82
CA LEU A 124 -20.23 -10.77 4.95
C LEU A 124 -20.33 -11.85 3.86
N THR A 125 -21.52 -12.40 3.64
CA THR A 125 -21.74 -13.48 2.67
C THR A 125 -21.44 -13.01 1.25
N ILE A 126 -21.98 -11.84 0.87
CA ILE A 126 -21.73 -11.22 -0.44
C ILE A 126 -20.23 -10.92 -0.61
N GLY A 127 -19.58 -10.39 0.43
CA GLY A 127 -18.15 -10.10 0.41
C GLY A 127 -17.29 -11.34 0.18
N ILE A 128 -17.52 -12.42 0.94
CA ILE A 128 -16.78 -13.68 0.80
C ILE A 128 -16.99 -14.28 -0.60
N VAL A 129 -18.25 -14.38 -1.05
CA VAL A 129 -18.58 -14.96 -2.35
C VAL A 129 -17.96 -14.12 -3.47
N GLY A 130 -18.15 -12.80 -3.45
CA GLY A 130 -17.61 -11.89 -4.46
C GLY A 130 -16.08 -11.93 -4.53
N LEU A 131 -15.40 -11.84 -3.39
CA LEU A 131 -13.92 -11.92 -3.34
C LEU A 131 -13.40 -13.28 -3.79
N THR A 132 -14.12 -14.36 -3.52
CA THR A 132 -13.73 -15.71 -3.96
C THR A 132 -13.85 -15.82 -5.49
N LEU A 133 -14.96 -15.35 -6.07
CA LEU A 133 -15.18 -15.35 -7.51
C LEU A 133 -14.15 -14.48 -8.26
N LEU A 134 -13.75 -13.36 -7.66
CA LEU A 134 -12.71 -12.47 -8.19
C LEU A 134 -11.29 -12.94 -7.89
N THR A 135 -11.11 -14.08 -7.19
CA THR A 135 -9.81 -14.60 -6.73
C THR A 135 -9.02 -13.62 -5.84
N ALA A 136 -9.71 -12.67 -5.22
CA ALA A 136 -9.15 -11.53 -4.49
C ALA A 136 -9.18 -11.68 -2.95
N MET A 137 -9.56 -12.84 -2.40
CA MET A 137 -9.66 -13.08 -0.95
C MET A 137 -8.44 -12.64 -0.12
N ARG A 138 -7.23 -12.65 -0.71
CA ARG A 138 -5.97 -12.23 -0.06
C ARG A 138 -5.90 -10.72 0.21
N SER A 139 -6.74 -9.89 -0.42
CA SER A 139 -6.76 -8.44 -0.25
C SER A 139 -7.40 -7.97 1.05
N THR A 140 -7.99 -8.88 1.83
CA THR A 140 -8.59 -8.59 3.15
C THR A 140 -7.55 -8.34 4.24
N VAL A 141 -6.28 -8.67 3.95
CA VAL A 141 -5.17 -8.50 4.88
C VAL A 141 -4.77 -7.03 4.94
N ALA A 142 -5.03 -6.38 6.08
CA ALA A 142 -4.72 -4.97 6.27
C ALA A 142 -3.18 -4.69 6.31
N PRO A 143 -2.75 -3.45 6.01
CA PRO A 143 -1.34 -3.06 5.91
C PRO A 143 -0.38 -3.38 7.07
N PRO A 144 -0.76 -3.58 8.35
CA PRO A 144 0.25 -4.04 9.31
C PRO A 144 0.78 -5.45 8.98
N MET A 145 -0.03 -6.30 8.36
CA MET A 145 0.34 -7.68 8.01
C MET A 145 1.05 -7.75 6.65
N VAL A 146 0.73 -6.84 5.72
CA VAL A 146 1.40 -6.74 4.41
C VAL A 146 2.80 -6.13 4.54
N ALA A 147 2.97 -5.10 5.38
CA ALA A 147 4.28 -4.46 5.60
C ALA A 147 5.32 -5.41 6.23
N VAL A 148 4.87 -6.43 7.00
CA VAL A 148 5.75 -7.49 7.50
C VAL A 148 6.23 -8.41 6.38
N TYR A 149 5.43 -8.58 5.32
CA TYR A 149 5.75 -9.40 4.17
C TYR A 149 6.74 -8.72 3.20
N ASP A 150 6.70 -7.39 3.09
CA ASP A 150 7.67 -6.58 2.33
C ASP A 150 9.11 -6.62 2.91
N GLY A 151 9.29 -7.26 4.07
CA GLY A 151 10.61 -7.59 4.62
C GLY A 151 11.31 -8.77 3.95
N VAL A 152 10.65 -9.49 3.03
CA VAL A 152 11.27 -10.57 2.26
C VAL A 152 12.09 -9.95 1.12
N PRO A 153 13.41 -10.18 1.06
CA PRO A 153 14.24 -9.63 0.00
C PRO A 153 13.90 -10.32 -1.33
N ASN A 154 12.90 -9.81 -2.05
CA ASN A 154 12.69 -10.18 -3.44
C ASN A 154 13.57 -9.29 -4.33
N LYS A 155 14.16 -9.90 -5.35
CA LYS A 155 15.13 -9.27 -6.25
C LYS A 155 14.54 -8.02 -6.93
N SER A 156 15.37 -6.97 -6.95
CA SER A 156 15.32 -5.79 -7.85
C SER A 156 14.13 -4.83 -7.75
N ILE A 157 13.73 -4.44 -6.55
CA ILE A 157 13.10 -3.11 -6.37
C ILE A 157 14.19 -2.15 -5.91
N ASP A 158 14.75 -1.37 -6.84
CA ASP A 158 15.66 -0.28 -6.51
C ASP A 158 14.86 0.82 -5.82
N TYR A 159 14.90 0.84 -4.48
CA TYR A 159 14.36 1.95 -3.72
C TYR A 159 15.18 3.22 -4.04
N PRO A 160 14.52 4.40 -4.21
CA PRO A 160 15.22 5.68 -4.20
C PRO A 160 16.08 5.74 -2.94
N GLU A 161 17.35 6.13 -3.08
CA GLU A 161 18.35 5.97 -2.01
C GLU A 161 17.83 6.45 -0.65
N LEU A 162 17.49 5.47 0.20
CA LEU A 162 17.03 5.73 1.54
C LEU A 162 18.16 6.46 2.30
N PRO A 163 17.82 7.38 3.21
CA PRO A 163 18.80 8.07 4.03
C PRO A 163 19.78 7.09 4.71
N TRP A 164 21.07 7.45 4.72
CA TRP A 164 22.21 6.64 5.16
C TRP A 164 22.13 6.04 6.58
N TRP A 165 21.16 6.47 7.39
CA TRP A 165 20.94 6.01 8.77
C TRP A 165 19.98 4.81 8.87
N ILE A 166 19.42 4.33 7.75
CA ILE A 166 18.62 3.09 7.71
C ILE A 166 19.53 1.92 7.30
N PRO A 167 19.93 1.03 8.24
CA PRO A 167 20.85 -0.07 7.94
C PRO A 167 20.13 -1.21 7.22
N LEU A 168 19.98 -1.11 5.91
CA LEU A 168 19.71 -2.27 5.05
C LEU A 168 21.06 -2.91 4.72
N GLY A 169 21.30 -4.10 5.27
CA GLY A 169 22.52 -4.85 5.08
C GLY A 169 22.75 -5.22 3.61
N ARG A 170 23.35 -4.32 2.83
CA ARG A 170 24.08 -4.67 1.61
C ARG A 170 25.32 -5.44 2.04
N SER A 171 25.25 -6.78 2.04
CA SER A 171 26.46 -7.58 1.99
C SER A 171 27.11 -7.34 0.62
N LYS A 172 28.16 -6.51 0.61
CA LYS A 172 28.96 -6.17 -0.59
C LYS A 172 29.60 -7.39 -1.27
N ASN A 173 29.45 -8.60 -0.73
CA ASN A 173 30.18 -9.80 -1.15
C ASN A 173 29.44 -10.65 -2.20
N GLN A 174 28.15 -10.42 -2.46
CA GLN A 174 27.38 -11.29 -3.38
C GLN A 174 27.43 -10.83 -4.86
N ALA A 175 27.69 -9.53 -5.11
CA ALA A 175 27.86 -9.01 -6.47
C ALA A 175 29.25 -9.34 -7.06
N SER A 176 30.28 -9.45 -6.22
CA SER A 176 31.63 -9.83 -6.66
C SER A 176 31.73 -11.33 -6.98
N SER A 177 31.00 -12.19 -6.28
CA SER A 177 31.01 -13.64 -6.56
C SER A 177 30.35 -13.96 -7.90
N LEU A 178 29.22 -13.33 -8.22
CA LEU A 178 28.50 -13.53 -9.48
C LEU A 178 29.28 -13.03 -10.71
N SER A 179 30.00 -11.91 -10.58
CA SER A 179 30.84 -11.40 -11.68
C SER A 179 32.10 -12.26 -11.91
N THR A 180 32.60 -12.93 -10.86
CA THR A 180 33.74 -13.84 -10.97
C THR A 180 33.35 -15.19 -11.57
N GLU A 181 32.18 -15.75 -11.20
CA GLU A 181 31.64 -16.98 -11.80
C GLU A 181 31.30 -16.83 -13.29
N VAL A 182 30.71 -15.70 -13.69
CA VAL A 182 30.38 -15.43 -15.11
C VAL A 182 31.66 -15.28 -15.96
N LYS A 183 32.72 -14.66 -15.42
CA LYS A 183 34.02 -14.59 -16.10
C LYS A 183 34.73 -15.95 -16.18
N ALA A 184 34.63 -16.78 -15.15
CA ALA A 184 35.23 -18.12 -15.14
C ALA A 184 34.56 -19.05 -16.17
N ASN A 185 33.24 -19.03 -16.26
CA ASN A 185 32.47 -19.87 -17.19
C ASN A 185 32.55 -19.40 -18.64
N GLY A 186 32.67 -18.09 -18.88
CA GLY A 186 32.88 -17.53 -20.23
C GLY A 186 34.25 -17.90 -20.85
N HIS A 187 35.28 -18.06 -20.03
CA HIS A 187 36.61 -18.47 -20.50
C HIS A 187 36.75 -19.98 -20.76
N MET A 188 36.01 -20.83 -20.04
CA MET A 188 36.02 -22.28 -20.31
C MET A 188 35.30 -22.64 -21.61
N SER A 189 34.22 -21.93 -21.96
CA SER A 189 33.48 -22.18 -23.20
C SER A 189 34.35 -21.92 -24.45
N LYS A 190 35.12 -20.83 -24.46
CA LYS A 190 36.00 -20.49 -25.60
C LYS A 190 37.17 -21.45 -25.82
N LYS A 191 37.68 -22.11 -24.76
CA LYS A 191 38.76 -23.11 -24.91
C LYS A 191 38.30 -24.45 -25.48
N SER A 192 37.00 -24.77 -25.47
CA SER A 192 36.48 -26.03 -26.03
C SER A 192 36.22 -25.97 -27.54
N THR A 193 36.17 -24.77 -28.12
CA THR A 193 35.91 -24.54 -29.56
C THR A 193 37.16 -24.29 -30.40
N GLU A 194 38.35 -24.20 -29.79
CA GLU A 194 39.64 -24.04 -30.51
C GLU A 194 40.47 -25.34 -30.57
N SER A 195 39.92 -26.48 -30.13
CA SER A 195 40.50 -27.81 -30.33
C SER A 195 39.65 -28.65 -31.29
N ALA A 196 39.60 -28.26 -32.55
CA ALA A 196 39.13 -29.07 -33.67
C ALA A 196 40.03 -28.82 -34.89
#